data_AF-A0A3L6NTI4-F1
#
_entry.id   AF-A0A3L6NTI4-F1
#
_cell.length_a   1.000
_cell.length_b   1.000
_cell.length_c   1.000
_cell.angle_alpha   90.00
_cell.angle_beta   90.00
_cell.angle_gamma   90.00
#
_symmetry.space_group_name_H-M   'P 1'
#
loop_
_entity.id
_entity.type
_entity.pdbx_description
1 polymer ?
#
loop_
_entity_poly.entity_id
_entity_poly.type
_entity_poly.pdbx_seq_one_letter_code
_entity_poly.pdbx_strand_id
1 'polypeptide(L)'
;MTPLKLLRTIRYSTPPALPTRTFHNTSIFLAKALPPRPKPPPESEIEESYVKGSGPGGQKINKTNSAVQLKHIPTGIVVKSQATRSRDQNRKHARELLAQRVDELRNGDQSRSAIVGQVKQKRAASASKKSRRKYKKLEEEKAATAAEAEAQSDTTTASPEGRDLTTDDANNYQTSQPLDTTSKAP
;
A
#
# COMPACT_ATOMS: atom_id res chain seq x y z
N MET A 1 62.46 -38.22 50.09
CA MET A 1 62.04 -38.08 48.68
C MET A 1 60.54 -37.81 48.64
N THR A 2 60.13 -36.55 48.44
CA THR A 2 58.71 -36.18 48.29
C THR A 2 58.51 -35.58 46.90
N PRO A 3 57.60 -36.11 46.05
CA PRO A 3 57.42 -35.59 44.70
C PRO A 3 56.56 -34.32 44.72
N LEU A 4 57.12 -33.23 44.20
CA LEU A 4 56.40 -31.97 43.92
C LEU A 4 55.42 -32.22 42.77
N LYS A 5 54.10 -32.14 43.05
CA LYS A 5 53.06 -32.20 42.02
C LYS A 5 52.92 -30.82 41.36
N LEU A 6 53.28 -30.74 40.07
CA LEU A 6 52.99 -29.58 39.22
C LEU A 6 51.47 -29.44 39.04
N LEU A 7 50.87 -28.41 39.63
CA LEU A 7 49.49 -28.02 39.37
C LEU A 7 49.47 -27.12 38.13
N ARG A 8 49.02 -27.67 37.00
CA ARG A 8 48.79 -26.93 35.76
C ARG A 8 47.49 -26.14 35.92
N THR A 9 47.58 -24.82 36.09
CA THR A 9 46.42 -23.93 36.16
C THR A 9 45.71 -23.91 34.80
N ILE A 10 44.54 -24.54 34.70
CA ILE A 10 43.66 -24.46 33.54
C ILE A 10 43.00 -23.07 33.59
N ARG A 11 43.39 -22.16 32.70
CA ARG A 11 42.67 -20.89 32.52
C ARG A 11 41.41 -21.18 31.72
N TYR A 12 40.26 -21.17 32.38
CA TYR A 12 38.97 -21.18 31.69
C TYR A 12 38.75 -19.81 31.06
N SER A 13 38.86 -19.74 29.73
CA SER A 13 38.42 -18.58 28.95
C SER A 13 36.90 -18.50 29.02
N THR A 14 36.39 -17.45 29.66
CA THR A 14 34.95 -17.20 29.78
C THR A 14 34.39 -16.82 28.41
N PRO A 15 33.40 -17.55 27.86
CA PRO A 15 32.84 -17.19 26.56
C PRO A 15 32.13 -15.84 26.65
N PRO A 16 32.21 -14.98 25.61
CA PRO A 16 31.52 -13.70 25.61
C PRO A 16 30.01 -13.93 25.67
N ALA A 17 29.36 -13.31 26.64
CA ALA A 17 27.91 -13.39 26.82
C ALA A 17 27.21 -12.92 25.54
N LEU A 18 26.42 -13.80 24.92
CA LEU A 18 25.57 -13.44 23.79
C LEU A 18 24.49 -12.47 24.27
N PRO A 19 24.14 -11.41 23.50
CA PRO A 19 23.09 -10.48 23.88
C PRO A 19 21.75 -11.20 23.91
N THR A 20 21.19 -11.39 25.11
CA THR A 20 19.83 -11.88 25.29
C THR A 20 18.88 -10.86 24.68
N ARG A 21 18.20 -11.22 23.58
CA ARG A 21 17.10 -10.41 23.03
C ARG A 21 15.98 -10.34 24.07
N THR A 22 15.96 -9.27 24.86
CA THR A 22 14.87 -8.98 25.78
C THR A 22 13.63 -8.67 24.96
N PHE A 23 12.61 -9.52 25.03
CA PHE A 23 11.28 -9.16 24.54
C PHE A 23 10.73 -8.07 25.47
N HIS A 24 10.83 -6.81 25.05
CA HIS A 24 10.21 -5.69 25.77
C HIS A 24 8.70 -5.82 25.60
N ASN A 25 7.97 -5.97 26.72
CA ASN A 25 6.50 -6.01 26.75
C ASN A 25 5.87 -4.60 26.76
N THR A 26 6.68 -3.54 26.73
CA THR A 26 6.19 -2.17 26.73
C THR A 26 5.49 -1.89 25.41
N SER A 27 4.17 -1.73 25.45
CA SER A 27 3.41 -1.29 24.29
C SER A 27 3.96 0.04 23.81
N ILE A 28 4.44 0.10 22.56
CA ILE A 28 4.84 1.34 21.93
C ILE A 28 3.61 2.25 21.94
N PHE A 29 3.60 3.26 22.81
CA PHE A 29 2.58 4.30 22.77
C PHE A 29 2.69 5.00 21.41
N LEU A 30 1.73 4.74 20.53
CA LEU A 30 1.67 5.38 19.23
C LEU A 30 1.34 6.86 19.46
N ALA A 31 2.36 7.73 19.35
CA ALA A 31 2.23 9.17 19.60
C ALA A 31 1.21 9.90 18.70
N LYS A 32 0.66 9.23 17.67
CA LYS A 32 -0.39 9.73 16.79
C LYS A 32 -1.50 8.67 16.65
N ALA A 33 -2.30 8.48 17.69
CA ALA A 33 -3.49 7.63 17.60
C ALA A 33 -4.53 8.30 16.67
N LEU A 34 -5.13 7.51 15.77
CA LEU A 34 -6.26 7.97 14.96
C LEU A 34 -7.48 8.22 15.88
N PRO A 35 -8.36 9.19 15.55
CA PRO A 35 -9.57 9.43 16.33
C PRO A 35 -10.41 8.14 16.41
N PRO A 36 -11.13 7.86 17.50
CA PRO A 36 -11.88 6.62 17.66
C PRO A 36 -12.97 6.45 16.57
N ARG A 37 -13.38 5.21 16.29
CA ARG A 37 -14.46 4.94 15.31
C ARG A 37 -15.79 5.45 15.87
N PRO A 38 -16.60 6.20 15.09
CA PRO A 38 -17.91 6.64 15.55
C PRO A 38 -18.79 5.42 15.83
N LYS A 39 -19.51 5.46 16.96
CA LYS A 39 -20.46 4.42 17.34
C LYS A 39 -21.75 4.59 16.52
N PRO A 40 -22.42 3.49 16.13
CA PRO A 40 -23.71 3.59 15.48
C PRO A 40 -24.76 4.22 16.42
N PRO A 41 -25.73 4.97 15.88
CA PRO A 41 -26.87 5.48 16.66
C PRO A 41 -27.68 4.36 17.31
N PRO A 42 -28.44 4.65 18.38
CA PRO A 42 -29.31 3.66 19.01
C PRO A 42 -30.42 3.20 18.06
N GLU A 43 -30.88 1.97 18.24
CA GLU A 43 -31.90 1.34 17.37
C GLU A 43 -33.23 2.11 17.35
N SER A 44 -33.56 2.85 18.42
CA SER A 44 -34.78 3.67 18.53
C SER A 44 -34.84 4.84 17.55
N GLU A 45 -33.69 5.30 17.05
CA GLU A 45 -33.58 6.45 16.15
C GLU A 45 -33.40 6.03 14.68
N ILE A 46 -33.51 4.72 14.39
CA ILE A 46 -33.23 4.15 13.08
C ILE A 46 -34.47 3.43 12.54
N GLU A 47 -34.89 3.81 11.34
CA GLU A 47 -35.85 3.04 10.54
C GLU A 47 -35.08 2.08 9.62
N GLU A 48 -35.28 0.76 9.80
CA GLU A 48 -34.68 -0.28 8.95
C GLU A 48 -35.67 -0.76 7.88
N SER A 49 -35.25 -0.76 6.61
CA SER A 49 -36.02 -1.35 5.51
C SER A 49 -35.17 -2.29 4.64
N TYR A 50 -35.81 -3.35 4.14
CA TYR A 50 -35.17 -4.38 3.33
C TYR A 50 -35.66 -4.30 1.89
N VAL A 51 -34.71 -4.13 0.98
CA VAL A 51 -35.00 -3.91 -0.44
C VAL A 51 -34.31 -5.00 -1.27
N LYS A 52 -34.81 -5.24 -2.48
CA LYS A 52 -34.11 -6.06 -3.47
C LYS A 52 -32.81 -5.36 -3.92
N GLY A 53 -31.82 -6.17 -4.26
CA GLY A 53 -30.56 -5.65 -4.79
C GLY A 53 -30.76 -5.02 -6.17
N SER A 54 -29.89 -4.09 -6.52
CA SER A 54 -29.83 -3.45 -7.83
C SER A 54 -28.56 -3.86 -8.58
N GLY A 55 -28.58 -3.81 -9.91
CA GLY A 55 -27.44 -4.06 -10.79
C GLY A 55 -27.50 -5.39 -11.56
N PRO A 56 -26.49 -5.68 -12.40
CA PRO A 56 -26.39 -6.97 -13.09
C PRO A 56 -26.39 -8.09 -12.05
N GLY A 57 -27.38 -8.98 -12.12
CA GLY A 57 -27.63 -9.90 -11.04
C GLY A 57 -28.20 -11.24 -11.48
N GLY A 58 -27.90 -12.27 -10.69
CA GLY A 58 -28.49 -13.60 -10.82
C GLY A 58 -29.74 -13.79 -9.97
N GLN A 59 -30.21 -15.03 -9.90
CA GLN A 59 -31.41 -15.42 -9.15
C GLN A 59 -31.44 -14.87 -7.71
N LYS A 60 -30.28 -14.83 -7.03
CA LYS A 60 -30.19 -14.39 -5.63
C LYS A 60 -30.55 -12.91 -5.44
N ILE A 61 -30.11 -12.04 -6.35
CA ILE A 61 -30.31 -10.58 -6.26
C ILE A 61 -31.79 -10.21 -6.49
N ASN A 62 -32.45 -10.89 -7.43
CA ASN A 62 -33.83 -10.59 -7.82
C ASN A 62 -34.88 -11.19 -6.85
N LYS A 63 -34.57 -12.32 -6.21
CA LYS A 63 -35.49 -13.01 -5.30
C LYS A 63 -35.33 -12.63 -3.84
N THR A 64 -34.11 -12.37 -3.36
CA THR A 64 -33.85 -12.14 -1.93
C THR A 64 -33.79 -10.64 -1.61
N ASN A 65 -34.51 -10.22 -0.56
CA ASN A 65 -34.43 -8.87 -0.01
C ASN A 65 -33.20 -8.74 0.91
N SER A 66 -32.00 -8.83 0.33
CA SER A 66 -30.73 -8.78 1.08
C SER A 66 -30.14 -7.38 1.21
N ALA A 67 -30.57 -6.42 0.38
CA ALA A 67 -30.08 -5.04 0.48
C ALA A 67 -30.77 -4.33 1.65
N VAL A 68 -29.99 -3.60 2.44
CA VAL A 68 -30.49 -2.91 3.63
C VAL A 68 -30.45 -1.41 3.39
N GLN A 69 -31.56 -0.73 3.67
CA GLN A 69 -31.65 0.71 3.70
C GLN A 69 -31.96 1.13 5.13
N LEU A 70 -31.14 2.02 5.67
CA LEU A 70 -31.31 2.59 7.00
C LEU A 70 -31.58 4.08 6.87
N LYS A 71 -32.55 4.58 7.63
CA LYS A 71 -32.84 6.00 7.75
C LYS A 71 -32.68 6.42 9.20
N HIS A 72 -31.87 7.45 9.44
CA HIS A 72 -31.77 8.08 10.75
C HIS A 72 -32.89 9.10 10.88
N ILE A 73 -33.84 8.85 11.79
CA ILE A 73 -35.06 9.64 11.95
C ILE A 73 -34.76 11.13 12.22
N PRO A 74 -33.89 11.51 13.17
CA PRO A 74 -33.74 12.91 13.54
C PRO A 74 -32.94 13.73 12.51
N THR A 75 -31.99 13.13 11.78
CA THR A 75 -31.21 13.86 10.76
C THR A 75 -31.73 13.67 9.34
N GLY A 76 -32.67 12.74 9.12
CA GLY A 76 -33.20 12.41 7.79
C GLY A 76 -32.19 11.74 6.86
N ILE A 77 -31.00 11.35 7.33
CA ILE A 77 -29.96 10.73 6.49
C ILE A 77 -30.38 9.30 6.14
N VAL A 78 -30.36 8.99 4.85
CA VAL A 78 -30.66 7.66 4.33
C VAL A 78 -29.41 7.03 3.74
N VAL A 79 -29.09 5.81 4.16
CA VAL A 79 -27.94 5.04 3.69
C VAL A 79 -28.42 3.69 3.18
N LYS A 80 -27.91 3.26 2.02
CA LYS A 80 -28.16 1.94 1.44
C LYS A 80 -26.86 1.14 1.40
N SER A 81 -26.92 -0.14 1.76
CA SER A 81 -25.80 -1.07 1.67
C SER A 81 -26.20 -2.36 0.95
N GLN A 82 -25.40 -2.72 -0.06
CA GLN A 82 -25.50 -3.95 -0.85
C GLN A 82 -24.08 -4.47 -1.13
N ALA A 83 -23.32 -4.77 -0.07
CA ALA A 83 -21.94 -5.24 -0.20
C ALA A 83 -21.86 -6.76 -0.39
N THR A 84 -22.70 -7.52 0.30
CA THR A 84 -22.66 -8.99 0.29
C THR A 84 -24.04 -9.61 0.05
N ARG A 85 -24.06 -10.93 -0.15
CA ARG A 85 -25.31 -11.72 -0.27
C ARG A 85 -26.06 -11.88 1.06
N SER A 86 -25.42 -11.57 2.19
CA SER A 86 -25.98 -11.77 3.53
C SER A 86 -26.59 -10.47 4.07
N ARG A 87 -27.86 -10.56 4.49
CA ARG A 87 -28.60 -9.41 5.05
C ARG A 87 -27.96 -8.87 6.32
N ASP A 88 -27.51 -9.73 7.22
CA ASP A 88 -26.97 -9.31 8.52
C ASP A 88 -25.61 -8.61 8.38
N GLN A 89 -24.80 -9.04 7.41
CA GLN A 89 -23.55 -8.35 7.06
C GLN A 89 -23.86 -6.98 6.46
N ASN A 90 -24.82 -6.91 5.54
CA ASN A 90 -25.26 -5.62 4.98
C ASN A 90 -25.83 -4.68 6.05
N ARG A 91 -26.56 -5.20 7.04
CA ARG A 91 -27.07 -4.43 8.20
C ARG A 91 -25.91 -3.85 9.02
N LYS A 92 -24.89 -4.65 9.34
CA LYS A 92 -23.68 -4.17 10.03
C LYS A 92 -22.97 -3.07 9.22
N HIS A 93 -22.76 -3.29 7.93
CA HIS A 93 -22.13 -2.29 7.06
C HIS A 93 -22.96 -1.01 6.94
N ALA A 94 -24.28 -1.12 6.81
CA ALA A 94 -25.17 0.04 6.75
C ALA A 94 -25.09 0.89 8.02
N ARG A 95 -25.00 0.27 9.21
CA ARG A 95 -24.83 0.99 10.49
C ARG A 95 -23.49 1.70 10.58
N GLU A 96 -22.42 1.05 10.14
CA GLU A 96 -21.09 1.66 10.12
C GLU A 96 -21.05 2.87 9.18
N LEU A 97 -21.70 2.77 8.03
CA LEU A 97 -21.84 3.89 7.08
C LEU A 97 -22.73 5.00 7.66
N LEU A 98 -23.85 4.66 8.29
CA LEU A 98 -24.73 5.64 8.92
C LEU A 98 -24.01 6.40 10.03
N ALA A 99 -23.24 5.69 10.87
CA ALA A 99 -22.40 6.30 11.91
C ALA A 99 -21.40 7.30 11.33
N GLN A 100 -20.76 6.95 10.21
CA GLN A 100 -19.82 7.84 9.53
C GLN A 100 -20.52 9.09 8.97
N ARG A 101 -21.67 8.93 8.31
CA ARG A 101 -22.41 10.08 7.75
C ARG A 101 -22.95 11.00 8.84
N VAL A 102 -23.41 10.45 9.97
CA VAL A 102 -23.84 11.24 11.13
C VAL A 102 -22.65 11.97 11.75
N ASP A 103 -21.49 11.31 11.87
CA ASP A 103 -20.25 11.95 12.36
C ASP A 103 -19.79 13.08 11.45
N GLU A 104 -19.84 12.89 10.12
CA GLU A 104 -19.54 13.91 9.12
C GLU A 104 -20.47 15.13 9.24
N LEU A 105 -21.76 14.90 9.44
CA LEU A 105 -22.72 16.00 9.62
C LEU A 105 -22.48 16.77 10.92
N ARG A 106 -22.11 16.07 12.01
CA ARG A 106 -21.91 16.70 13.33
C ARG A 106 -20.56 17.39 13.48
N ASN A 107 -19.50 16.76 12.98
CA ASN A 107 -18.11 17.17 13.24
C ASN A 107 -17.39 17.75 12.01
N GLY A 108 -17.94 17.59 10.79
CA GLY A 108 -17.39 18.17 9.56
C GLY A 108 -15.93 17.78 9.33
N ASP A 109 -15.03 18.77 9.34
CA ASP A 109 -13.58 18.58 9.14
C ASP A 109 -12.88 17.79 10.27
N GLN A 110 -13.47 17.79 11.47
CA GLN A 110 -12.98 17.01 12.61
C GLN A 110 -13.54 15.59 12.63
N SER A 111 -14.39 15.22 11.66
CA SER A 111 -14.88 13.86 11.53
C SER A 111 -13.72 12.88 11.31
N ARG A 112 -13.91 11.64 11.75
CA ARG A 112 -12.86 10.62 11.57
C ARG A 112 -12.55 10.39 10.09
N SER A 113 -13.55 10.42 9.21
CA SER A 113 -13.36 10.19 7.77
C SER A 113 -12.49 11.28 7.14
N ALA A 114 -12.72 12.55 7.50
CA ALA A 114 -11.90 13.68 7.07
C ALA A 114 -10.45 13.54 7.56
N ILE A 115 -10.25 13.27 8.85
CA ILE A 115 -8.91 13.13 9.44
C ILE A 115 -8.15 11.95 8.81
N VAL A 116 -8.80 10.80 8.67
CA VAL A 116 -8.20 9.61 8.02
C VAL A 116 -7.87 9.91 6.55
N GLY A 117 -8.73 10.64 5.85
CA GLY A 117 -8.50 11.11 4.49
C GLY A 117 -7.26 11.99 4.38
N GLN A 118 -7.14 13.01 5.25
CA GLN A 118 -5.97 13.90 5.29
C GLN A 118 -4.68 13.13 5.59
N VAL A 119 -4.71 12.19 6.55
CA VAL A 119 -3.54 11.36 6.88
C VAL A 119 -3.14 10.50 5.68
N LYS A 120 -4.11 9.89 4.99
CA LYS A 120 -3.86 9.08 3.79
C LYS A 120 -3.23 9.92 2.67
N GLN A 121 -3.76 11.12 2.42
CA GLN A 121 -3.22 12.05 1.44
C GLN A 121 -1.79 12.50 1.78
N LYS A 122 -1.53 12.90 3.03
CA LYS A 122 -0.18 13.28 3.51
C LYS A 122 0.82 12.13 3.33
N ARG A 123 0.41 10.89 3.67
CA ARG A 123 1.24 9.70 3.47
C ARG A 123 1.55 9.46 2.00
N ALA A 124 0.54 9.51 1.12
CA ALA A 124 0.71 9.34 -0.32
C ALA A 124 1.64 10.42 -0.91
N ALA A 125 1.47 11.69 -0.55
CA ALA A 125 2.32 12.79 -1.00
C ALA A 125 3.78 12.63 -0.53
N SER A 126 3.98 12.16 0.72
CA SER A 126 5.33 11.89 1.22
C SER A 126 5.98 10.71 0.50
N ALA A 127 5.22 9.68 0.14
CA ALA A 127 5.70 8.52 -0.60
C ALA A 127 6.09 8.90 -2.03
N SER A 128 5.27 9.67 -2.74
CA SER A 128 5.57 10.14 -4.09
C SER A 128 6.77 11.08 -4.14
N LYS A 129 6.93 11.95 -3.13
CA LYS A 129 8.12 12.82 -3.01
C LYS A 129 9.40 12.01 -2.81
N LYS A 130 9.34 10.95 -2.00
CA LYS A 130 10.48 10.04 -1.77
C LYS A 130 10.83 9.25 -3.02
N SER A 131 9.83 8.69 -3.72
CA SER A 131 10.08 7.96 -4.97
C SER A 131 10.69 8.88 -6.03
N ARG A 132 10.15 10.09 -6.23
CA ARG A 132 10.70 11.08 -7.17
C ARG A 132 12.15 11.41 -6.87
N ARG A 133 12.50 11.66 -5.61
CA ARG A 133 13.89 11.91 -5.19
C ARG A 133 14.80 10.72 -5.47
N LYS A 134 14.34 9.50 -5.20
CA LYS A 134 15.10 8.27 -5.48
C LYS A 134 15.42 8.15 -6.96
N TYR A 135 14.40 8.26 -7.83
CA TYR A 135 14.61 8.09 -9.27
C TYR A 135 15.45 9.22 -9.88
N LYS A 136 15.26 10.46 -9.43
CA LYS A 136 16.11 11.60 -9.84
C LYS A 136 17.58 11.35 -9.50
N LYS A 137 17.88 10.86 -8.29
CA LYS A 137 19.25 10.54 -7.87
C LYS A 137 19.86 9.43 -8.72
N LEU A 138 19.09 8.39 -9.03
CA LEU A 138 19.56 7.29 -9.89
C LEU A 138 19.81 7.74 -11.33
N GLU A 139 19.04 8.69 -11.84
CA GLU A 139 19.24 9.29 -13.16
C GLU A 139 20.49 10.17 -13.20
N GLU A 140 20.71 11.00 -12.18
CA GLU A 140 21.93 11.81 -12.02
C GLU A 140 23.19 10.93 -11.89
N GLU A 141 23.13 9.86 -11.07
CA GLU A 141 24.23 8.89 -10.94
C GLU A 141 24.52 8.18 -12.26
N LYS A 142 23.48 7.75 -13.00
CA LYS A 142 23.65 7.14 -14.33
C LYS A 142 24.26 8.12 -15.33
N ALA A 143 23.79 9.35 -15.36
CA ALA A 143 24.33 10.39 -16.24
C ALA A 143 25.80 10.70 -15.91
N ALA A 144 26.16 10.75 -14.62
CA ALA A 144 27.56 10.91 -14.19
C ALA A 144 28.42 9.72 -14.64
N THR A 145 27.97 8.47 -14.44
CA THR A 145 28.71 7.29 -14.90
C THR A 145 28.83 7.22 -16.43
N ALA A 146 27.83 7.69 -17.17
CA ALA A 146 27.88 7.75 -18.63
C ALA A 146 28.87 8.82 -19.12
N ALA A 147 28.88 10.01 -18.50
CA ALA A 147 29.86 11.06 -18.79
C ALA A 147 31.29 10.64 -18.45
N GLU A 148 31.49 9.92 -17.34
CA GLU A 148 32.79 9.34 -16.98
C GLU A 148 33.23 8.24 -17.96
N ALA A 149 32.30 7.44 -18.48
CA ALA A 149 32.58 6.44 -19.52
C ALA A 149 32.95 7.08 -20.87
N GLU A 150 32.27 8.17 -21.27
CA GLU A 150 32.61 8.89 -22.50
C GLU A 150 33.96 9.64 -22.41
N ALA A 151 34.30 10.16 -21.22
CA ALA A 151 35.60 10.81 -20.99
C ALA A 151 36.79 9.82 -21.02
N GLN A 152 36.56 8.52 -20.78
CA GLN A 152 37.60 7.48 -20.86
C GLN A 152 37.78 6.89 -22.26
N SER A 153 36.81 7.05 -23.17
CA SER A 153 36.95 6.61 -24.56
C SER A 153 37.78 7.53 -25.45
N ASP A 154 38.04 8.77 -25.04
CA ASP A 154 38.72 9.79 -25.86
C ASP A 154 40.28 9.76 -25.77
N THR A 155 40.86 8.79 -25.04
CA THR A 155 42.33 8.62 -24.93
C THR A 155 42.91 7.42 -25.69
N THR A 156 42.13 6.74 -26.53
CA THR A 156 42.64 5.61 -27.36
C THR A 156 42.41 5.86 -28.84
N THR A 157 43.12 6.83 -29.43
CA THR A 157 43.26 6.92 -30.89
C THR A 157 44.65 7.47 -31.23
N ALA A 158 45.59 6.55 -31.49
CA ALA A 158 46.81 6.84 -32.24
C ALA A 158 47.07 5.72 -33.25
N SER A 159 47.11 6.15 -34.52
CA SER A 159 47.55 5.50 -35.76
C SER A 159 46.58 4.59 -36.55
N PRO A 160 46.26 4.97 -37.81
CA PRO A 160 45.51 4.16 -38.77
C PRO A 160 46.45 3.43 -39.74
N GLU A 161 46.23 2.14 -40.02
CA GLU A 161 46.57 1.55 -41.31
C GLU A 161 45.54 0.47 -41.67
N GLY A 162 45.09 0.50 -42.93
CA GLY A 162 43.81 -0.06 -43.35
C GLY A 162 43.78 -1.55 -43.69
N ARG A 163 42.61 -1.98 -44.16
CA ARG A 163 42.39 -2.85 -45.34
C ARG A 163 40.89 -3.08 -45.53
N ASP A 164 40.59 -3.36 -46.78
CA ASP A 164 39.33 -3.16 -47.47
C ASP A 164 38.47 -4.44 -47.54
N LEU A 165 37.17 -4.23 -47.81
CA LEU A 165 36.20 -5.08 -48.51
C LEU A 165 35.53 -6.35 -47.88
N THR A 166 34.18 -6.29 -47.97
CA THR A 166 33.18 -7.37 -48.27
C THR A 166 32.82 -8.34 -47.13
N THR A 167 31.58 -8.79 -46.88
CA THR A 167 30.39 -9.01 -47.72
C THR A 167 29.12 -9.00 -46.85
N ASP A 168 27.98 -8.90 -47.52
CA ASP A 168 26.59 -8.96 -47.07
C ASP A 168 26.26 -10.03 -46.02
N ASP A 169 25.38 -9.70 -45.06
CA ASP A 169 24.33 -10.65 -44.66
C ASP A 169 23.12 -9.93 -44.04
N ALA A 170 21.97 -10.20 -44.66
CA ALA A 170 20.66 -9.72 -44.31
C ALA A 170 20.21 -10.28 -42.96
N ASN A 171 19.56 -9.45 -42.13
CA ASN A 171 18.40 -9.88 -41.34
C ASN A 171 17.62 -8.68 -40.81
N ASN A 172 16.60 -8.32 -41.60
CA ASN A 172 15.53 -7.42 -41.23
C ASN A 172 14.54 -8.15 -40.30
N TYR A 173 14.56 -7.86 -38.99
CA TYR A 173 13.46 -8.21 -38.09
C TYR A 173 12.58 -7.00 -37.86
N GLN A 174 11.48 -6.97 -38.61
CA GLN A 174 10.36 -6.06 -38.44
C GLN A 174 9.82 -6.19 -37.00
N THR A 175 10.04 -5.17 -36.17
CA THR A 175 9.33 -5.03 -34.89
C THR A 175 7.94 -4.50 -35.21
N SER A 176 6.95 -5.39 -35.23
CA SER A 176 5.54 -5.03 -35.36
C SER A 176 5.05 -4.33 -34.09
N GLN A 177 4.62 -3.09 -34.25
CA GLN A 177 3.84 -2.33 -33.27
C GLN A 177 2.50 -3.05 -33.03
N PRO A 178 2.07 -3.35 -31.79
CA PRO A 178 0.70 -3.78 -31.55
C PRO A 178 -0.25 -2.58 -31.68
N LEU A 179 -1.23 -2.70 -32.57
CA LEU A 179 -2.32 -1.75 -32.74
C LEU A 179 -3.34 -1.93 -31.61
N ASP A 180 -3.50 -0.92 -30.76
CA ASP A 180 -4.61 -0.80 -29.82
C ASP A 180 -5.91 -0.57 -30.59
N THR A 181 -6.76 -1.59 -30.66
CA THR A 181 -8.17 -1.46 -31.08
C THR A 181 -9.06 -1.69 -29.87
N THR A 182 -9.22 -0.66 -29.03
CA THR A 182 -10.35 -0.62 -28.10
C THR A 182 -11.59 -0.18 -28.86
N SER A 183 -12.35 -1.17 -29.35
CA SER A 183 -13.73 -0.97 -29.79
C SER A 183 -14.59 -0.65 -28.57
N LYS A 184 -15.12 0.58 -28.57
CA LYS A 184 -16.19 1.02 -27.69
C LYS A 184 -17.51 0.67 -28.38
N ALA A 185 -18.19 -0.36 -27.92
CA ALA A 185 -19.56 -0.67 -28.34
C ALA A 185 -20.56 0.27 -27.63
N PRO A 186 -21.67 0.63 -28.28
CA PRO A 186 -22.73 1.48 -27.72
C PRO A 186 -23.57 0.78 -26.65
#